data_AF-A0AA41V525-F1
#
_entry.id   AF-A0AA41V525-F1
#
_cell.length_a   1.000
_cell.length_b   1.000
_cell.length_c   1.000
_cell.angle_alpha   90.00
_cell.angle_beta   90.00
_cell.angle_gamma   90.00
#
_symmetry.space_group_name_H-M   'P 1'
#
loop_
_entity.id
_entity.type
_entity.pdbx_description
1 polymer ?
#
loop_
_entity_poly.entity_id
_entity_poly.type
_entity_poly.pdbx_seq_one_letter_code
_entity_poly.pdbx_strand_id
1 'polypeptide(L)'
;MLLLSPLQRLFLMASSKPQHLHRIAEASLLTSAAKKPRSMTTVSAMKDGFATYTDYLNTFNDKRERVVKASRDININSKKVIFQVHRISKSNREEVLEKAEKDLAAVTSQYMSRLVKELQGTDFWKLRRAYSPGVQEYIEAATLCKFCKSGTLLDLAEINATLLPLSDPSLEPLQINVLDYLLGLADLTGELMRLAIGRISEGELEYAENICRFVRDIYRELTLVVPQMDENSEMKKKMEVMLQSVVKIETACFGVHVRGSEYIPSLGSTNQNYSYMGASAIDL
;
A
#
# COMPACT_ATOMS: atom_id res chain seq x y z
N MET A 1 -44.56 -12.09 -22.15
CA MET A 1 -44.09 -12.66 -20.87
C MET A 1 -42.58 -12.58 -20.81
N LEU A 2 -42.07 -11.44 -20.33
CA LEU A 2 -40.65 -11.24 -20.04
C LEU A 2 -40.51 -11.20 -18.52
N LEU A 3 -39.92 -12.26 -17.95
CA LEU A 3 -39.66 -12.40 -16.52
C LEU A 3 -38.37 -11.66 -16.18
N LEU A 4 -38.50 -10.51 -15.52
CA LEU A 4 -37.40 -9.76 -14.90
C LEU A 4 -37.02 -10.40 -13.55
N SER A 5 -35.71 -10.44 -13.27
CA SER A 5 -35.05 -11.11 -12.16
C SER A 5 -35.13 -10.32 -10.82
N PRO A 6 -34.83 -10.97 -9.67
CA PRO A 6 -35.25 -10.52 -8.32
C PRO A 6 -34.51 -9.32 -7.70
N LEU A 7 -33.93 -8.42 -8.49
CA LEU A 7 -33.03 -7.35 -7.99
C LEU A 7 -33.58 -5.91 -8.12
N GLN A 8 -34.89 -5.75 -8.36
CA GLN A 8 -35.54 -4.43 -8.44
C GLN A 8 -36.72 -4.24 -7.45
N ARG A 9 -36.83 -5.06 -6.39
CA ARG A 9 -37.94 -4.97 -5.40
C ARG A 9 -37.59 -4.31 -4.05
N LEU A 10 -36.47 -3.59 -3.94
CA LEU A 10 -36.07 -2.94 -2.68
C LEU A 10 -35.96 -1.41 -2.72
N PHE A 11 -36.61 -0.76 -3.69
CA PHE A 11 -36.75 0.70 -3.73
C PHE A 11 -38.16 1.06 -4.20
N LEU A 12 -39.12 1.04 -3.27
CA LEU A 12 -40.44 1.67 -3.32
C LEU A 12 -41.28 0.96 -2.26
N MET A 13 -41.31 1.47 -1.03
CA MET A 13 -42.39 1.32 -0.03
C MET A 13 -41.92 1.90 1.31
N ALA A 14 -42.30 3.16 1.60
CA ALA A 14 -42.73 3.65 2.92
C ALA A 14 -42.71 5.20 2.96
N SER A 15 -43.71 5.82 2.33
CA SER A 15 -44.20 7.14 2.73
C SER A 15 -45.71 7.06 2.76
N SER A 16 -46.32 7.00 3.94
CA SER A 16 -47.63 7.61 4.23
C SER A 16 -47.96 7.54 5.73
N LYS A 17 -48.36 8.69 6.27
CA LYS A 17 -48.93 8.92 7.61
C LYS A 17 -50.22 8.13 7.83
N PRO A 18 -50.62 7.86 9.08
CA PRO A 18 -52.02 7.62 9.42
C PRO A 18 -52.70 8.91 9.92
N GLN A 19 -53.83 9.25 9.30
CA GLN A 19 -54.87 10.13 9.85
C GLN A 19 -55.92 9.24 10.54
N HIS A 20 -56.42 9.66 11.70
CA HIS A 20 -57.77 9.28 12.14
C HIS A 20 -58.45 10.49 12.78
N LEU A 21 -59.71 10.69 12.42
CA LEU A 21 -60.49 11.92 12.55
C LEU A 21 -61.73 11.69 13.46
N HIS A 22 -62.33 12.82 13.87
CA HIS A 22 -63.59 13.06 14.60
C HIS A 22 -63.54 12.98 16.14
N ARG A 23 -64.14 13.91 16.91
CA ARG A 23 -65.29 14.81 16.66
C ARG A 23 -65.28 15.99 17.64
N ILE A 24 -65.81 17.13 17.20
CA ILE A 24 -66.06 18.37 17.96
C ILE A 24 -67.29 18.20 18.86
N ALA A 25 -67.21 18.69 20.11
CA ALA A 25 -68.36 19.08 20.93
C ALA A 25 -67.97 20.26 21.84
N GLU A 26 -68.94 21.14 22.07
CA GLU A 26 -68.84 22.54 22.49
C GLU A 26 -68.50 22.81 23.97
N ALA A 27 -68.32 24.10 24.23
CA ALA A 27 -67.79 24.78 25.40
C ALA A 27 -68.46 24.52 26.77
N SER A 28 -67.65 24.61 27.82
CA SER A 28 -68.03 25.31 29.06
C SER A 28 -66.80 25.84 29.81
N LEU A 29 -66.86 27.14 30.08
CA LEU A 29 -65.98 27.90 30.97
C LEU A 29 -66.17 27.43 32.42
N LEU A 30 -65.11 26.97 33.08
CA LEU A 30 -64.93 27.16 34.52
C LEU A 30 -63.45 27.30 34.87
N THR A 31 -63.21 28.27 35.74
CA THR A 31 -61.94 28.78 36.23
C THR A 31 -61.25 27.85 37.24
N SER A 32 -59.93 27.98 37.30
CA SER A 32 -59.06 27.93 38.51
C SER A 32 -57.89 26.94 38.49
N ALA A 33 -56.84 27.38 39.20
CA ALA A 33 -55.55 26.76 39.50
C ALA A 33 -54.46 26.86 38.41
N ALA A 34 -53.62 27.89 38.54
CA ALA A 34 -52.35 28.05 37.86
C ALA A 34 -51.46 26.81 38.07
N LYS A 35 -51.39 25.95 37.05
CA LYS A 35 -50.37 24.91 36.98
C LYS A 35 -49.05 25.57 36.57
N LYS A 36 -48.06 25.53 37.46
CA LYS A 36 -46.66 25.87 37.15
C LYS A 36 -46.27 25.22 35.82
N PRO A 37 -45.56 25.93 34.92
CA PRO A 37 -45.03 25.29 33.72
C PRO A 37 -44.12 24.16 34.19
N ARG A 38 -44.47 22.92 33.85
CA ARG A 38 -43.58 21.78 34.02
C ARG A 38 -42.43 22.04 33.07
N SER A 39 -41.36 22.65 33.58
CA SER A 39 -40.12 22.86 32.83
C SER A 39 -39.76 21.50 32.23
N MET A 40 -39.82 21.43 30.90
CA MET A 40 -39.80 20.15 30.21
C MET A 40 -38.45 19.47 30.44
N THR A 41 -38.49 18.29 31.05
CA THR A 41 -37.35 17.38 31.19
C THR A 41 -36.69 17.02 29.84
N THR A 42 -37.36 17.30 28.72
CA THR A 42 -36.90 17.03 27.35
C THR A 42 -35.67 17.85 26.94
N VAL A 43 -35.51 19.08 27.41
CA VAL A 43 -34.33 19.91 27.07
C VAL A 43 -33.08 19.38 27.79
N SER A 44 -33.23 18.92 29.04
CA SER A 44 -32.15 18.27 29.79
C SER A 44 -31.77 16.93 29.15
N ALA A 45 -32.74 16.07 28.87
CA ALA A 45 -32.49 14.75 28.27
C ALA A 45 -31.81 14.85 26.89
N MET A 46 -32.20 15.84 26.06
CA MET A 46 -31.53 16.10 24.79
C MET A 46 -30.10 16.60 24.99
N LYS A 47 -29.87 17.54 25.93
CA LYS A 47 -28.54 18.06 26.27
C LYS A 47 -27.62 16.95 26.78
N ASP A 48 -28.12 16.06 27.64
CA ASP A 48 -27.38 14.92 28.18
C ASP A 48 -27.03 13.90 27.08
N GLY A 49 -27.94 13.71 26.11
CA GLY A 49 -27.67 12.93 24.91
C GLY A 49 -26.54 13.52 24.05
N PHE A 50 -26.57 14.84 23.80
CA PHE A 50 -25.49 15.52 23.09
C PHE A 50 -24.15 15.46 23.83
N ALA A 51 -24.16 15.59 25.15
CA ALA A 51 -22.94 15.45 25.96
C ALA A 51 -22.30 14.06 25.77
N THR A 52 -23.13 13.00 25.81
CA THR A 52 -22.67 11.63 25.56
C THR A 52 -22.06 11.47 24.16
N TYR A 53 -22.68 12.05 23.12
CA TYR A 53 -22.12 12.03 21.77
C TYR A 53 -20.83 12.83 21.64
N THR A 54 -20.73 13.98 22.32
CA THR A 54 -19.50 14.77 22.37
C THR A 54 -18.36 13.97 22.98
N ASP A 55 -18.58 13.31 24.12
CA ASP A 55 -17.56 12.50 24.78
C ASP A 55 -17.10 11.32 23.92
N TYR A 56 -18.05 10.65 23.25
CA TYR A 56 -17.76 9.58 22.30
C TYR A 56 -16.91 10.07 21.12
N LEU A 57 -17.30 11.19 20.48
CA LEU A 57 -16.59 11.76 19.33
C LEU A 57 -15.19 12.25 19.72
N ASN A 58 -15.04 12.89 20.88
CA ASN A 58 -13.75 13.33 21.39
C ASN A 58 -12.82 12.13 21.62
N THR A 59 -13.31 11.09 22.31
CA THR A 59 -12.55 9.85 22.55
C THR A 59 -12.12 9.19 21.24
N PHE A 60 -13.04 9.11 20.26
CA PHE A 60 -12.74 8.56 18.94
C PHE A 60 -11.70 9.40 18.19
N ASN A 61 -11.81 10.73 18.23
CA ASN A 61 -10.87 11.64 17.58
C ASN A 61 -9.48 11.55 18.22
N ASP A 62 -9.39 11.52 19.54
CA ASP A 62 -8.12 11.35 20.27
C ASP A 62 -7.45 10.04 19.90
N LYS A 63 -8.23 8.94 19.79
CA LYS A 63 -7.73 7.66 19.30
C LYS A 63 -7.24 7.73 17.86
N ARG A 64 -8.01 8.36 16.97
CA ARG A 64 -7.61 8.57 15.56
C ARG A 64 -6.28 9.31 15.47
N GLU A 65 -6.08 10.37 16.25
CA GLU A 65 -4.82 11.13 16.25
C GLU A 65 -3.62 10.30 16.76
N ARG A 66 -3.82 9.42 17.74
CA ARG A 66 -2.77 8.46 18.15
C ARG A 66 -2.42 7.46 17.05
N VAL A 67 -3.44 6.95 16.34
CA VAL A 67 -3.25 6.06 15.19
C VAL A 67 -2.52 6.76 14.04
N VAL A 68 -2.86 8.01 13.72
CA VAL A 68 -2.14 8.81 12.70
C VAL A 68 -0.66 8.97 13.07
N LYS A 69 -0.36 9.25 14.35
CA LYS A 69 1.03 9.36 14.82
C LYS A 69 1.78 8.03 14.68
N ALA A 70 1.18 6.92 15.12
CA ALA A 70 1.79 5.60 14.97
C ALA A 70 2.03 5.23 13.49
N SER A 71 1.05 5.51 12.62
CA SER A 71 1.14 5.34 11.17
C SER A 71 2.32 6.11 10.56
N ARG A 72 2.50 7.36 10.97
CA ARG A 72 3.62 8.21 10.52
C ARG A 72 4.97 7.68 10.97
N ASP A 73 5.07 7.19 12.21
CA ASP A 73 6.29 6.58 12.74
C ASP A 73 6.65 5.30 11.96
N ILE A 74 5.67 4.45 11.65
CA ILE A 74 5.86 3.28 10.78
C ILE A 74 6.38 3.73 9.42
N ASN A 75 5.70 4.67 8.76
CA ASN A 75 6.06 5.14 7.43
C ASN A 75 7.53 5.64 7.38
N ILE A 76 7.92 6.49 8.33
CA ILE A 76 9.27 7.05 8.40
C ILE A 76 10.33 5.94 8.54
N ASN A 77 10.07 4.94 9.37
CA ASN A 77 11.07 3.90 9.63
C ASN A 77 11.08 2.81 8.56
N SER A 78 9.94 2.49 7.93
CA SER A 78 9.89 1.65 6.73
C SER A 78 10.67 2.28 5.57
N LYS A 79 10.55 3.59 5.36
CA LYS A 79 11.40 4.32 4.39
C LYS A 79 12.89 4.14 4.64
N LYS A 80 13.32 4.17 5.90
CA LYS A 80 14.74 3.95 6.25
C LYS A 80 15.20 2.54 5.88
N VAL A 81 14.35 1.53 6.08
CA VAL A 81 14.63 0.15 5.64
C VAL A 81 14.79 0.10 4.12
N ILE A 82 13.86 0.71 3.36
CA ILE A 82 13.93 0.78 1.89
C ILE A 82 15.25 1.44 1.44
N PHE A 83 15.60 2.60 2.02
CA PHE A 83 16.87 3.28 1.73
C PHE A 83 18.10 2.46 2.11
N GLN A 84 18.02 1.64 3.16
CA GLN A 84 19.10 0.73 3.54
C GLN A 84 19.26 -0.36 2.48
N VAL A 85 18.17 -0.97 1.99
CA VAL A 85 18.21 -2.00 0.93
C VAL A 85 18.80 -1.44 -0.37
N HIS A 86 18.52 -0.18 -0.73
CA HIS A 86 19.12 0.44 -1.93
C HIS A 86 20.64 0.63 -1.88
N ARG A 87 21.28 0.37 -0.73
CA ARG A 87 22.75 0.40 -0.60
C ARG A 87 23.43 -0.89 -1.01
N ILE A 88 22.66 -1.92 -1.39
CA ILE A 88 23.20 -3.19 -1.90
C ILE A 88 24.12 -2.90 -3.08
N SER A 89 25.29 -3.53 -3.05
CA SER A 89 26.27 -3.65 -4.12
C SER A 89 26.76 -5.10 -4.22
N LYS A 90 27.60 -5.39 -5.21
CA LYS A 90 28.24 -6.72 -5.35
C LYS A 90 29.04 -7.17 -4.12
N SER A 91 29.57 -6.24 -3.33
CA SER A 91 30.53 -6.55 -2.26
C SER A 91 29.94 -6.50 -0.85
N ASN A 92 28.73 -5.97 -0.67
CA ASN A 92 28.15 -5.71 0.66
C ASN A 92 26.73 -6.26 0.82
N ARG A 93 26.24 -7.07 -0.13
CA ARG A 93 24.85 -7.51 -0.20
C ARG A 93 24.39 -8.14 1.12
N GLU A 94 25.16 -9.07 1.66
CA GLU A 94 24.83 -9.80 2.88
C GLU A 94 24.75 -8.87 4.09
N GLU A 95 25.75 -8.00 4.27
CA GLU A 95 25.79 -7.03 5.38
C GLU A 95 24.61 -6.04 5.31
N VAL A 96 24.34 -5.51 4.12
CA VAL A 96 23.24 -4.56 3.90
C VAL A 96 21.89 -5.23 4.18
N LEU A 97 21.69 -6.46 3.72
CA LEU A 97 20.47 -7.20 3.95
C LEU A 97 20.30 -7.59 5.42
N GLU A 98 21.34 -8.07 6.10
CA GLU A 98 21.27 -8.38 7.53
C GLU A 98 20.86 -7.14 8.35
N LYS A 99 21.43 -5.98 8.02
CA LYS A 99 21.04 -4.72 8.65
C LYS A 99 19.60 -4.32 8.33
N ALA A 100 19.18 -4.41 7.07
CA ALA A 100 17.81 -4.09 6.67
C ALA A 100 16.78 -5.00 7.37
N GLU A 101 17.10 -6.28 7.54
CA GLU A 101 16.26 -7.23 8.28
C GLU A 101 16.15 -6.89 9.77
N LYS A 102 17.27 -6.50 10.40
CA LYS A 102 17.27 -6.02 11.79
C LYS A 102 16.43 -4.74 11.94
N ASP A 103 16.59 -3.80 11.01
CA ASP A 103 15.82 -2.55 11.01
C ASP A 103 14.32 -2.83 10.79
N LEU A 104 13.95 -3.76 9.89
CA LEU A 104 12.56 -4.19 9.66
C LEU A 104 11.97 -4.90 10.88
N ALA A 105 12.75 -5.75 11.56
CA ALA A 105 12.33 -6.40 12.79
C ALA A 105 12.09 -5.36 13.91
N ALA A 106 12.90 -4.30 13.98
CA ALA A 106 12.66 -3.17 14.86
C ALA A 106 11.37 -2.42 14.48
N VAL A 107 11.09 -2.22 13.18
CA VAL A 107 9.82 -1.62 12.73
C VAL A 107 8.62 -2.43 13.21
N THR A 108 8.70 -3.74 13.07
CA THR A 108 7.66 -4.69 13.48
C THR A 108 7.44 -4.66 14.99
N SER A 109 8.51 -4.86 15.76
CA SER A 109 8.43 -4.98 17.22
C SER A 109 8.13 -3.67 17.95
N GLN A 110 8.53 -2.52 17.39
CA GLN A 110 8.37 -1.22 18.05
C GLN A 110 7.17 -0.42 17.51
N TYR A 111 7.10 -0.22 16.19
CA TYR A 111 6.12 0.69 15.59
C TYR A 111 4.83 -0.02 15.19
N MET A 112 4.90 -1.19 14.54
CA MET A 112 3.70 -1.99 14.25
C MET A 112 3.03 -2.45 15.54
N SER A 113 3.81 -2.88 16.56
CA SER A 113 3.25 -3.24 17.87
C SER A 113 2.46 -2.08 18.51
N ARG A 114 2.95 -0.84 18.41
CA ARG A 114 2.24 0.35 18.91
C ARG A 114 0.94 0.57 18.15
N LEU A 115 0.94 0.45 16.83
CA LEU A 115 -0.27 0.57 16.03
C LEU A 115 -1.30 -0.51 16.41
N VAL A 116 -0.87 -1.77 16.53
CA VAL A 116 -1.72 -2.89 16.95
C VAL A 116 -2.38 -2.58 18.30
N LYS A 117 -1.61 -2.14 19.30
CA LYS A 117 -2.13 -1.76 20.62
C LYS A 117 -3.15 -0.62 20.55
N GLU A 118 -2.89 0.41 19.74
CA GLU A 118 -3.86 1.51 19.57
C GLU A 118 -5.14 1.04 18.89
N LEU A 119 -5.09 0.05 17.99
CA LEU A 119 -6.27 -0.46 17.27
C LEU A 119 -7.08 -1.50 18.05
N GLN A 120 -6.51 -2.12 19.09
CA GLN A 120 -7.19 -3.11 19.93
C GLN A 120 -8.53 -2.62 20.49
N GLY A 121 -9.48 -3.55 20.59
CA GLY A 121 -10.82 -3.30 21.13
C GLY A 121 -11.62 -2.27 20.31
N THR A 122 -11.22 -2.01 19.07
CA THR A 122 -11.92 -1.08 18.18
C THR A 122 -12.10 -1.71 16.82
N ASP A 123 -13.17 -1.29 16.21
CA ASP A 123 -13.51 -1.62 14.84
C ASP A 123 -12.52 -0.95 13.88
N PHE A 124 -11.38 -1.60 13.65
CA PHE A 124 -10.21 -0.98 13.03
C PHE A 124 -10.48 -0.48 11.61
N TRP A 125 -11.48 -1.02 10.89
CA TRP A 125 -11.86 -0.50 9.57
C TRP A 125 -12.29 0.97 9.61
N LYS A 126 -12.88 1.45 10.72
CA LYS A 126 -13.26 2.86 10.91
C LYS A 126 -12.04 3.79 10.89
N LEU A 127 -10.87 3.26 11.25
CA LEU A 127 -9.61 3.99 11.34
C LEU A 127 -8.65 3.65 10.18
N ARG A 128 -9.07 2.87 9.19
CA ARG A 128 -8.22 2.45 8.05
C ARG A 128 -7.50 3.63 7.40
N ARG A 129 -8.21 4.71 7.10
CA ARG A 129 -7.62 5.91 6.49
C ARG A 129 -6.49 6.53 7.32
N ALA A 130 -6.47 6.34 8.64
CA ALA A 130 -5.43 6.87 9.52
C ALA A 130 -4.15 6.04 9.49
N TYR A 131 -4.25 4.71 9.41
CA TYR A 131 -3.08 3.81 9.46
C TYR A 131 -2.58 3.31 8.10
N SER A 132 -3.46 3.29 7.10
CA SER A 132 -3.20 2.71 5.78
C SER A 132 -1.89 3.21 5.14
N PRO A 133 -1.55 4.51 5.17
CA PRO A 133 -0.26 4.99 4.62
C PRO A 133 0.99 4.40 5.29
N GLY A 134 0.96 4.17 6.62
CA GLY A 134 2.06 3.53 7.33
C GLY A 134 2.16 2.05 7.02
N VAL A 135 1.00 1.37 6.97
CA VAL A 135 0.92 -0.06 6.68
C VAL A 135 1.39 -0.37 5.25
N GLN A 136 0.98 0.41 4.25
CA GLN A 136 1.42 0.24 2.86
C GLN A 136 2.95 0.34 2.73
N GLU A 137 3.57 1.33 3.37
CA GLU A 137 5.03 1.48 3.36
C GLU A 137 5.74 0.33 4.08
N TYR A 138 5.15 -0.20 5.16
CA TYR A 138 5.66 -1.39 5.84
C TYR A 138 5.62 -2.63 4.93
N ILE A 139 4.53 -2.83 4.19
CA ILE A 139 4.41 -3.91 3.21
C ILE A 139 5.48 -3.77 2.13
N GLU A 140 5.64 -2.56 1.58
CA GLU A 140 6.68 -2.26 0.58
C GLU A 140 8.08 -2.60 1.09
N ALA A 141 8.43 -2.15 2.31
CA ALA A 141 9.72 -2.48 2.92
C ALA A 141 9.91 -3.99 3.15
N ALA A 142 8.88 -4.67 3.69
CA ALA A 142 8.97 -6.09 4.02
C ALA A 142 9.08 -6.97 2.77
N THR A 143 8.28 -6.68 1.75
CA THR A 143 8.32 -7.39 0.46
C THR A 143 9.61 -7.12 -0.31
N LEU A 144 10.15 -5.89 -0.24
CA LEU A 144 11.45 -5.55 -0.84
C LEU A 144 12.60 -6.34 -0.18
N CYS A 145 12.62 -6.41 1.15
CA CYS A 145 13.58 -7.23 1.89
C CYS A 145 13.48 -8.72 1.51
N LYS A 146 12.27 -9.29 1.50
CA LYS A 146 12.04 -10.70 1.11
C LYS A 146 12.54 -10.98 -0.30
N PHE A 147 12.20 -10.12 -1.26
CA PHE A 147 12.64 -10.26 -2.64
C PHE A 147 14.16 -10.21 -2.75
N CYS A 148 14.81 -9.22 -2.11
CA CYS A 148 16.27 -9.12 -2.18
C CYS A 148 17.00 -10.28 -1.48
N LYS A 149 16.38 -10.92 -0.49
CA LYS A 149 16.98 -12.08 0.19
C LYS A 149 16.78 -13.40 -0.55
N SER A 150 15.59 -13.62 -1.11
CA SER A 150 15.17 -14.95 -1.60
C SER A 150 14.67 -14.98 -3.04
N GLY A 151 14.48 -13.82 -3.67
CA GLY A 151 13.90 -13.70 -5.01
C GLY A 151 12.39 -13.98 -5.06
N THR A 152 11.72 -14.14 -3.93
CA THR A 152 10.29 -14.45 -3.86
C THR A 152 9.47 -13.30 -3.28
N LEU A 153 8.16 -13.34 -3.53
CA LEU A 153 7.19 -12.45 -2.89
C LEU A 153 6.96 -12.91 -1.44
N LEU A 154 6.77 -11.95 -0.52
CA LEU A 154 6.25 -12.19 0.82
C LEU A 154 4.72 -12.06 0.74
N ASP A 155 3.99 -13.16 0.88
CA ASP A 155 2.54 -13.13 0.69
C ASP A 155 1.78 -12.51 1.88
N LEU A 156 0.48 -12.26 1.68
CA LEU A 156 -0.39 -11.63 2.67
C LEU A 156 -0.53 -12.46 3.95
N ALA A 157 -0.51 -13.79 3.85
CA ALA A 157 -0.61 -14.67 5.00
C ALA A 157 0.69 -14.67 5.80
N GLU A 158 1.83 -14.75 5.13
CA GLU A 158 3.16 -14.66 5.73
C GLU A 158 3.33 -13.34 6.50
N ILE A 159 3.00 -12.19 5.88
CA ILE A 159 3.16 -10.89 6.56
C ILE A 159 2.19 -10.75 7.74
N ASN A 160 0.95 -11.22 7.64
CA ASN A 160 0.01 -11.20 8.76
C ASN A 160 0.45 -12.13 9.91
N ALA A 161 1.08 -13.26 9.60
CA ALA A 161 1.63 -14.16 10.62
C ALA A 161 2.71 -13.47 11.47
N THR A 162 3.45 -12.50 10.91
CA THR A 162 4.42 -11.70 11.70
C THR A 162 3.77 -10.74 12.69
N LEU A 163 2.52 -10.35 12.45
CA LEU A 163 1.79 -9.40 13.30
C LEU A 163 0.94 -10.09 14.37
N LEU A 164 0.60 -11.36 14.16
CA LEU A 164 -0.22 -12.13 15.10
C LEU A 164 0.35 -12.13 16.54
N PRO A 165 1.66 -12.34 16.77
CA PRO A 165 2.23 -12.31 18.13
C PRO A 165 2.19 -10.94 18.81
N LEU A 166 1.91 -9.86 18.06
CA LEU A 166 1.83 -8.50 18.61
C LEU A 166 0.46 -8.20 19.24
N SER A 167 -0.53 -9.05 18.98
CA SER A 167 -1.91 -8.87 19.44
C SER A 167 -2.14 -9.62 20.76
N ASP A 168 -3.06 -9.11 21.58
CA ASP A 168 -3.54 -9.84 22.75
C ASP A 168 -4.31 -11.09 22.28
N PRO A 169 -3.98 -12.31 22.76
CA PRO A 169 -4.68 -13.53 22.35
C PRO A 169 -6.19 -13.54 22.61
N SER A 170 -6.67 -12.69 23.52
CA SER A 170 -8.09 -12.54 23.86
C SER A 170 -8.86 -11.61 22.92
N LEU A 171 -8.17 -10.91 22.02
CA LEU A 171 -8.73 -9.92 21.11
C LEU A 171 -8.53 -10.32 19.65
N GLU A 172 -9.36 -9.77 18.78
CA GLU A 172 -9.18 -9.92 17.34
C GLU A 172 -7.88 -9.22 16.90
N PRO A 173 -6.94 -9.94 16.26
CA PRO A 173 -5.67 -9.37 15.84
C PRO A 173 -5.86 -8.41 14.67
N LEU A 174 -4.96 -7.42 14.57
CA LEU A 174 -4.89 -6.61 13.36
C LEU A 174 -4.51 -7.52 12.17
N GLN A 175 -5.34 -7.50 11.14
CA GLN A 175 -5.03 -8.12 9.86
C GLN A 175 -4.87 -7.03 8.81
N ILE A 176 -3.73 -7.04 8.13
CA ILE A 176 -3.53 -6.29 6.89
C ILE A 176 -4.59 -6.79 5.90
N ASN A 177 -5.39 -5.87 5.40
CA ASN A 177 -6.42 -6.18 4.40
C ASN A 177 -5.79 -6.25 3.00
N VAL A 178 -6.50 -6.93 2.10
CA VAL A 178 -6.09 -7.13 0.72
C VAL A 178 -5.77 -5.81 0.01
N LEU A 179 -6.59 -4.77 0.18
CA LEU A 179 -6.37 -3.50 -0.51
C LEU A 179 -5.06 -2.82 -0.09
N ASP A 180 -4.76 -2.75 1.21
CA ASP A 180 -3.50 -2.18 1.69
C ASP A 180 -2.29 -3.00 1.22
N TYR A 181 -2.41 -4.33 1.21
CA TYR A 181 -1.37 -5.21 0.67
C TYR A 181 -1.10 -4.96 -0.81
N LEU A 182 -2.15 -4.90 -1.65
CA LEU A 182 -2.00 -4.67 -3.08
C LEU A 182 -1.45 -3.27 -3.39
N LEU A 183 -1.83 -2.25 -2.61
CA LEU A 183 -1.29 -0.89 -2.76
C LEU A 183 0.21 -0.84 -2.42
N GLY A 184 0.62 -1.44 -1.29
CA GLY A 184 2.04 -1.53 -0.93
C GLY A 184 2.86 -2.38 -1.91
N LEU A 185 2.28 -3.47 -2.42
CA LEU A 185 2.88 -4.30 -3.47
C LEU A 185 3.04 -3.54 -4.78
N ALA A 186 2.13 -2.62 -5.09
CA ALA A 186 2.28 -1.79 -6.27
C ALA A 186 3.42 -0.78 -6.14
N ASP A 187 3.63 -0.21 -4.94
CA ASP A 187 4.77 0.69 -4.67
C ASP A 187 6.11 -0.06 -4.71
N LEU A 188 6.17 -1.30 -4.22
CA LEU A 188 7.34 -2.18 -4.34
C LEU A 188 7.89 -2.20 -5.77
N THR A 189 7.02 -2.22 -6.79
CA THR A 189 7.48 -2.29 -8.19
C THR A 189 8.30 -1.08 -8.62
N GLY A 190 8.02 0.09 -8.06
CA GLY A 190 8.81 1.30 -8.26
C GLY A 190 10.20 1.18 -7.63
N GLU A 191 10.28 0.65 -6.40
CA GLU A 191 11.57 0.45 -5.73
C GLU A 191 12.39 -0.67 -6.38
N LEU A 192 11.75 -1.73 -6.87
CA LEU A 192 12.41 -2.76 -7.68
C LEU A 192 12.96 -2.21 -8.99
N MET A 193 12.23 -1.32 -9.66
CA MET A 193 12.75 -0.63 -10.85
C MET A 193 13.98 0.22 -10.50
N ARG A 194 13.94 1.00 -9.41
CA ARG A 194 15.10 1.79 -8.96
C ARG A 194 16.31 0.90 -8.68
N LEU A 195 16.08 -0.23 -8.00
CA LEU A 195 17.12 -1.22 -7.72
C LEU A 195 17.70 -1.76 -9.04
N ALA A 196 16.85 -2.21 -9.96
CA ALA A 196 17.28 -2.77 -11.25
C ALA A 196 18.16 -1.79 -12.05
N ILE A 197 17.79 -0.50 -12.14
CA ILE A 197 18.61 0.51 -12.82
C ILE A 197 20.00 0.65 -12.17
N GLY A 198 20.06 0.63 -10.83
CA GLY A 198 21.33 0.63 -10.08
C GLY A 198 22.17 -0.61 -10.39
N ARG A 199 21.55 -1.79 -10.42
CA ARG A 199 22.21 -3.07 -10.72
C ARG A 199 22.75 -3.14 -12.16
N ILE A 200 21.98 -2.64 -13.13
CA ILE A 200 22.42 -2.52 -14.53
C ILE A 200 23.68 -1.66 -14.63
N SER A 201 23.71 -0.54 -13.89
CA SER A 201 24.87 0.38 -13.88
C SER A 201 26.13 -0.27 -13.29
N GLU A 202 25.98 -1.26 -12.41
CA GLU A 202 27.09 -2.07 -11.86
C GLU A 202 27.41 -3.32 -12.71
N GLY A 203 26.75 -3.51 -13.85
CA GLY A 203 26.94 -4.65 -14.74
C GLY A 203 26.29 -5.95 -14.26
N GLU A 204 25.31 -5.90 -13.36
CA GLU A 204 24.55 -7.06 -12.88
C GLU A 204 23.29 -7.29 -13.72
N LEU A 205 23.46 -7.58 -15.01
CA LEU A 205 22.34 -7.69 -15.96
C LEU A 205 21.40 -8.85 -15.62
N GLU A 206 21.93 -10.01 -15.25
CA GLU A 206 21.11 -11.16 -14.87
C GLU A 206 20.20 -10.85 -13.67
N TYR A 207 20.71 -10.14 -12.67
CA TYR A 207 19.91 -9.75 -11.51
C TYR A 207 18.83 -8.73 -11.89
N ALA A 208 19.14 -7.78 -12.78
CA ALA A 208 18.16 -6.84 -13.31
C ALA A 208 17.07 -7.52 -14.15
N GLU A 209 17.41 -8.54 -14.94
CA GLU A 209 16.46 -9.35 -15.69
C GLU A 209 15.54 -10.16 -14.76
N ASN A 210 16.07 -10.70 -13.66
CA ASN A 210 15.27 -11.37 -12.63
C ASN A 210 14.29 -10.40 -11.96
N ILE A 211 14.73 -9.18 -11.64
CA ILE A 211 13.83 -8.12 -11.15
C ILE A 211 12.75 -7.82 -12.19
N CYS A 212 13.13 -7.66 -13.46
CA CYS A 212 12.18 -7.39 -14.54
C CYS A 212 11.13 -8.50 -14.70
N ARG A 213 11.52 -9.77 -14.58
CA ARG A 213 10.58 -10.91 -14.60
C ARG A 213 9.60 -10.83 -13.44
N PHE A 214 10.11 -10.60 -12.23
CA PHE A 214 9.28 -10.50 -11.03
C PHE A 214 8.25 -9.35 -11.11
N VAL A 215 8.68 -8.15 -11.55
CA VAL A 215 7.76 -7.00 -11.70
C VAL A 215 6.71 -7.26 -12.79
N ARG A 216 7.09 -7.93 -13.90
CA ARG A 216 6.13 -8.32 -14.94
C ARG A 216 5.10 -9.33 -14.45
N ASP A 217 5.52 -10.30 -13.65
CA ASP A 217 4.61 -11.29 -13.09
C ASP A 217 3.59 -10.63 -12.15
N ILE A 218 4.03 -9.73 -11.27
CA ILE A 218 3.11 -8.91 -10.45
C ILE A 218 2.13 -8.12 -11.32
N TYR A 219 2.63 -7.40 -12.34
CA TYR A 219 1.78 -6.59 -13.22
C TYR A 219 0.73 -7.45 -13.95
N ARG A 220 1.11 -8.64 -14.43
CA ARG A 220 0.20 -9.58 -15.10
C ARG A 220 -0.93 -10.03 -14.16
N GLU A 221 -0.58 -10.46 -12.96
CA GLU A 221 -1.58 -10.91 -11.97
C GLU A 221 -2.52 -9.77 -11.57
N LEU A 222 -1.98 -8.58 -11.29
CA LEU A 222 -2.80 -7.43 -10.92
C LEU A 222 -3.69 -6.94 -12.07
N THR A 223 -3.29 -7.12 -13.32
CA THR A 223 -4.14 -6.81 -14.50
C THR A 223 -5.43 -7.63 -14.49
N LEU A 224 -5.41 -8.85 -13.94
CA LEU A 224 -6.60 -9.70 -13.80
C LEU A 224 -7.47 -9.31 -12.60
N VAL A 225 -6.83 -8.86 -11.51
CA VAL A 225 -7.51 -8.58 -10.22
C VAL A 225 -8.11 -7.18 -10.17
N VAL A 226 -7.36 -6.14 -10.56
CA VAL A 226 -7.76 -4.73 -10.40
C VAL A 226 -9.12 -4.37 -11.03
N PRO A 227 -9.49 -4.90 -12.22
CA PRO A 227 -10.81 -4.64 -12.80
C PRO A 227 -11.98 -5.16 -11.96
N GLN A 228 -11.75 -6.18 -11.13
CA GLN A 228 -12.76 -6.82 -10.28
C GLN A 228 -12.88 -6.16 -8.90
N MET A 229 -11.96 -5.25 -8.56
CA MET A 229 -11.96 -4.57 -7.26
C MET A 229 -12.98 -3.42 -7.23
N ASP A 230 -13.71 -3.32 -6.12
CA ASP A 230 -14.49 -2.13 -5.77
C ASP A 230 -13.54 -0.94 -5.52
N GLU A 231 -13.97 0.27 -5.90
CA GLU A 231 -13.21 1.52 -5.72
C GLU A 231 -11.75 1.50 -6.25
N ASN A 232 -11.50 0.84 -7.40
CA ASN A 232 -10.17 0.63 -7.97
C ASN A 232 -9.42 1.86 -8.54
N SER A 233 -9.87 3.08 -8.27
CA SER A 233 -9.31 4.30 -8.86
C SER A 233 -7.82 4.53 -8.50
N GLU A 234 -7.45 4.21 -7.25
CA GLU A 234 -6.08 4.31 -6.78
C GLU A 234 -5.21 3.22 -7.40
N MET A 235 -5.70 1.97 -7.41
CA MET A 235 -5.01 0.85 -8.05
C MET A 235 -4.78 1.08 -9.54
N LYS A 236 -5.74 1.67 -10.28
CA LYS A 236 -5.56 2.03 -11.69
C LYS A 236 -4.36 2.94 -11.92
N LYS A 237 -4.22 3.99 -11.10
CA LYS A 237 -3.05 4.89 -11.16
C LYS A 237 -1.76 4.14 -10.83
N LYS A 238 -1.78 3.25 -9.84
CA LYS A 238 -0.62 2.42 -9.49
C LYS A 238 -0.24 1.45 -10.61
N MET A 239 -1.21 0.89 -11.33
CA MET A 239 -0.99 0.04 -12.50
C MET A 239 -0.30 0.79 -13.64
N GLU A 240 -0.67 2.05 -13.90
CA GLU A 240 0.01 2.90 -14.89
C GLU A 240 1.49 3.12 -14.51
N VAL A 241 1.78 3.44 -13.25
CA VAL A 241 3.14 3.62 -12.74
C VAL A 241 3.94 2.31 -12.77
N MET A 242 3.30 1.18 -12.48
CA MET A 242 3.92 -0.14 -12.56
C MET A 242 4.30 -0.51 -14.00
N LEU A 243 3.43 -0.24 -14.97
CA LEU A 243 3.74 -0.45 -16.38
C LEU A 243 4.94 0.42 -16.82
N GLN A 244 4.99 1.68 -16.41
CA GLN A 244 6.14 2.54 -16.65
C GLN A 244 7.42 1.98 -16.02
N SER A 245 7.32 1.37 -14.84
CA SER A 245 8.44 0.73 -14.15
C SER A 245 8.95 -0.47 -14.93
N VAL A 246 8.07 -1.34 -15.43
CA VAL A 246 8.42 -2.45 -16.34
C VAL A 246 9.17 -1.94 -17.57
N VAL A 247 8.58 -0.98 -18.28
CA VAL A 247 9.14 -0.44 -19.53
C VAL A 247 10.53 0.17 -19.31
N LYS A 248 10.75 0.85 -18.18
CA LYS A 248 12.05 1.42 -17.81
C LYS A 248 13.12 0.34 -17.64
N ILE A 249 12.81 -0.75 -16.93
CA ILE A 249 13.75 -1.85 -16.73
C ILE A 249 14.06 -2.51 -18.07
N GLU A 250 13.04 -2.86 -18.85
CA GLU A 250 13.21 -3.51 -20.15
C GLU A 250 14.04 -2.66 -21.13
N THR A 251 13.77 -1.36 -21.21
CA THR A 251 14.51 -0.43 -22.06
C THR A 251 15.97 -0.34 -21.63
N ALA A 252 16.25 -0.32 -20.33
CA ALA A 252 17.60 -0.29 -19.81
C ALA A 252 18.38 -1.58 -20.12
N CYS A 253 17.77 -2.75 -19.90
CA CYS A 253 18.36 -4.05 -20.26
C CYS A 253 18.62 -4.15 -21.76
N PHE A 254 17.63 -3.80 -22.59
CA PHE A 254 17.76 -3.81 -24.05
C PHE A 254 18.90 -2.90 -24.52
N GLY A 255 18.98 -1.67 -23.99
CA GLY A 255 20.02 -0.73 -24.35
C GLY A 255 21.43 -1.24 -24.04
N VAL A 256 21.62 -1.97 -22.93
CA VAL A 256 22.92 -2.60 -22.64
C VAL A 256 23.19 -3.78 -23.57
N HIS A 257 22.19 -4.62 -23.85
CA HIS A 257 22.34 -5.76 -24.75
C HIS A 257 22.76 -5.35 -26.17
N VAL A 258 22.12 -4.31 -26.73
CA VAL A 258 22.48 -3.79 -28.07
C VAL A 258 23.91 -3.26 -28.08
N ARG A 259 24.28 -2.39 -27.12
CA ARG A 259 25.63 -1.84 -27.02
C ARG A 259 26.70 -2.92 -26.82
N GLY A 260 26.39 -3.95 -26.03
CA GLY A 260 27.29 -5.09 -25.83
C GLY A 260 27.50 -5.93 -27.10
N SER A 261 26.49 -5.96 -27.99
CA SER A 261 26.55 -6.69 -29.26
C SER A 261 27.27 -5.92 -30.38
N GLU A 262 27.33 -4.59 -30.29
CA GLU A 262 28.06 -3.73 -31.23
C GLU A 262 29.59 -3.81 -31.04
N TYR A 263 30.07 -4.17 -29.84
CA TYR A 263 31.49 -4.27 -29.53
C TYR A 263 32.03 -5.68 -29.79
N ILE A 264 32.20 -6.05 -31.06
CA ILE A 264 33.03 -7.21 -31.46
C ILE A 264 34.49 -6.76 -31.38
N PRO A 265 35.37 -7.39 -30.58
CA PRO A 265 36.79 -7.07 -30.59
C PRO A 265 37.38 -7.48 -31.95
N SER A 266 37.48 -6.55 -32.89
CA SER A 266 38.31 -6.72 -34.08
C SER A 266 39.78 -6.61 -33.66
N LEU A 267 40.33 -7.65 -33.03
CA LEU A 267 41.77 -7.79 -32.82
C LEU A 267 42.17 -9.26 -32.67
N GLY A 268 42.54 -9.82 -33.82
CA GLY A 268 43.11 -11.16 -33.94
C GLY A 268 43.64 -11.48 -35.34
N SER A 269 44.13 -10.49 -36.09
CA SER A 269 44.93 -10.73 -37.29
C SER A 269 46.19 -9.87 -37.29
N THR A 270 47.02 -10.02 -36.27
CA THR A 270 48.46 -9.75 -36.38
C THR A 270 49.09 -10.82 -37.25
N ASN A 271 48.95 -10.69 -38.56
CA ASN A 271 49.84 -11.29 -39.54
C ASN A 271 49.62 -10.64 -40.89
N GLN A 272 50.36 -9.57 -41.16
CA GLN A 272 50.77 -9.24 -42.51
C GLN A 272 52.10 -8.48 -42.46
N ASN A 273 53.16 -9.24 -42.69
CA ASN A 273 54.45 -8.74 -43.13
C ASN A 273 54.24 -7.84 -44.36
N TYR A 274 54.31 -6.53 -44.18
CA TYR A 274 54.55 -5.63 -45.30
C TYR A 274 56.06 -5.58 -45.55
N SER A 275 56.53 -6.50 -46.38
CA SER A 275 57.77 -6.32 -47.13
C SER A 275 57.51 -5.26 -48.20
N TYR A 276 57.77 -4.00 -47.90
CA TYR A 276 57.88 -2.96 -48.91
C TYR A 276 59.34 -2.86 -49.32
N MET A 277 59.64 -3.43 -50.49
CA MET A 277 60.88 -3.16 -51.22
C MET A 277 61.01 -1.65 -51.41
N GLY A 278 62.04 -1.07 -50.80
CA GLY A 278 62.52 0.26 -51.17
C GLY A 278 63.16 0.18 -52.55
N ALA A 279 62.45 0.65 -53.57
CA ALA A 279 63.07 1.06 -54.81
C ALA A 279 63.66 2.46 -54.59
N SER A 280 64.94 2.53 -54.23
CA SER A 280 65.73 3.74 -54.36
C SER A 280 66.15 3.89 -55.83
N ALA A 281 65.57 4.86 -56.52
CA ALA A 281 66.22 5.49 -57.66
C ALA A 281 67.32 6.43 -57.13
N ILE A 282 68.52 6.38 -57.72
CA ILE A 282 69.46 7.49 -57.98
C ILE A 282 70.60 6.98 -58.89
N ASP A 283 70.72 7.65 -60.04
CA ASP A 283 71.89 8.01 -60.88
C ASP A 283 73.06 7.04 -61.18
N LEU A 284 73.18 6.65 -62.45
CA LEU A 284 74.19 7.12 -63.43
C LEU A 284 73.91 6.59 -64.84
#